data_AF-A0A3N6AH34-F1
#
_entry.id   AF-A0A3N6AH34-F1
#
_cell.length_a   1.000
_cell.length_b   1.000
_cell.length_c   1.000
_cell.angle_alpha   90.00
_cell.angle_beta   90.00
_cell.angle_gamma   90.00
#
_symmetry.space_group_name_H-M   'P 1'
#
loop_
_entity.id
_entity.type
_entity.pdbx_description
1 polymer ?
#
loop_
_entity_poly.entity_id
_entity_poly.type
_entity_poly.pdbx_seq_one_letter_code
_entity_poly.pdbx_strand_id
1 'polypeptide(L)'
;MSWQSPKAEKIMLNELIFLELSSNEIGDEKSIDSAAQRVAQAAPKPVVMVAAMGQTYKTLLEAGEKSADQDLVLASALAEGIRTYHVQLAQQIITPAIFRETRNILSGLFEELADFLKGLYLLEEFSAQARRILERYGERAAAVVISAFLRTKDIRSASLATKEVFQEPDDLWKEVQELLQKGIVPVLPLSLHRSEASRQAKK
;
A
#
# COMPACT_ATOMS: atom_id res chain seq x y z
N MET A 1 3.60 -27.52 -20.51
CA MET A 1 4.15 -26.55 -19.54
C MET A 1 5.19 -25.71 -20.28
N SER A 2 4.83 -24.51 -20.74
CA SER A 2 5.75 -23.63 -21.46
C SER A 2 6.64 -22.89 -20.46
N TRP A 3 7.91 -23.27 -20.40
CA TRP A 3 8.95 -22.48 -19.76
C TRP A 3 9.09 -21.16 -20.54
N GLN A 4 8.53 -20.07 -20.02
CA GLN A 4 8.77 -18.74 -20.58
C GLN A 4 10.17 -18.30 -20.15
N SER A 5 11.00 -17.90 -21.11
CA SER A 5 12.40 -17.57 -20.84
C SER A 5 12.52 -16.36 -19.90
N PRO A 6 13.54 -16.30 -19.02
CA PRO A 6 13.83 -15.13 -18.17
C PRO A 6 14.02 -13.82 -18.97
N LYS A 7 14.26 -13.91 -20.28
CA LYS A 7 14.42 -12.80 -21.21
C LYS A 7 13.07 -12.17 -21.59
N ALA A 8 12.01 -12.98 -21.73
CA ALA A 8 10.67 -12.50 -22.05
C ALA A 8 10.08 -11.71 -20.86
N GLU A 9 10.25 -12.21 -19.65
CA GLU A 9 9.84 -11.53 -18.42
C GLU A 9 10.56 -10.17 -18.26
N LYS A 10 11.87 -10.12 -18.56
CA LYS A 10 12.68 -8.88 -18.54
C LYS A 10 12.28 -7.87 -19.63
N ILE A 11 11.91 -8.33 -20.82
CA ILE A 11 11.45 -7.46 -21.93
C ILE A 11 10.06 -6.89 -21.63
N MET A 12 9.19 -7.66 -20.97
CA MET A 12 7.82 -7.25 -20.64
C MET A 12 7.72 -6.22 -19.51
N LEU A 13 8.71 -6.16 -18.60
CA LEU A 13 8.80 -5.12 -17.57
C LEU A 13 9.27 -3.76 -18.13
N ASN A 14 10.03 -3.75 -19.23
CA ASN A 14 10.53 -2.52 -19.88
C ASN A 14 9.43 -1.69 -20.56
N GLU A 15 8.21 -2.22 -20.71
CA GLU A 15 7.04 -1.49 -21.23
C GLU A 15 6.14 -0.92 -20.13
N LEU A 16 6.43 -1.19 -18.86
CA LEU A 16 5.61 -0.72 -17.74
C LEU A 16 6.01 0.69 -17.33
N ILE A 17 5.00 1.53 -17.11
CA ILE A 17 5.21 2.87 -16.56
C ILE A 17 4.92 2.82 -15.06
N PHE A 18 5.98 2.86 -14.25
CA PHE A 18 5.85 2.98 -12.81
C PHE A 18 5.58 4.44 -12.42
N LEU A 19 4.46 4.66 -11.75
CA LEU A 19 4.12 5.95 -11.15
C LEU A 19 4.24 5.83 -9.63
N GLU A 20 5.32 6.39 -9.09
CA GLU A 20 5.49 6.51 -7.65
C GLU A 20 4.73 7.73 -7.14
N LEU A 21 3.92 7.51 -6.11
CA LEU A 21 3.16 8.54 -5.40
C LEU A 21 3.70 8.63 -3.96
N SER A 22 4.33 9.76 -3.66
CA SER A 22 4.89 10.07 -2.33
C SER A 22 3.81 10.53 -1.35
N SER A 23 4.10 10.52 -0.05
CA SER A 23 3.16 10.89 1.01
C SER A 23 2.47 12.25 0.82
N ASN A 24 3.17 13.22 0.24
CA ASN A 24 2.62 14.57 -0.02
C ASN A 24 1.67 14.60 -1.21
N GLU A 25 1.79 13.66 -2.15
CA GLU A 25 0.92 13.56 -3.32
C GLU A 25 -0.40 12.84 -3.00
N ILE A 26 -0.48 12.18 -1.84
CA ILE A 26 -1.63 11.38 -1.42
C ILE A 26 -2.08 11.69 0.01
N GLY A 27 -1.74 12.87 0.54
CA GLY A 27 -2.06 13.25 1.93
C GLY A 27 -3.46 13.84 2.12
N ASP A 28 -4.07 14.35 1.06
CA ASP A 28 -5.33 15.09 1.07
C ASP A 28 -6.08 14.96 -0.27
N GLU A 29 -7.35 15.37 -0.30
CA GLU A 29 -8.23 15.27 -1.48
C GLU A 29 -7.63 15.91 -2.74
N LYS A 30 -7.09 17.13 -2.64
CA LYS A 30 -6.61 17.90 -3.80
C LYS A 30 -5.38 17.24 -4.41
N SER A 31 -4.46 16.78 -3.57
CA SER A 31 -3.25 16.08 -3.98
C SER A 31 -3.61 14.74 -4.63
N ILE A 32 -4.55 13.99 -4.05
CA ILE A 32 -5.04 12.72 -4.59
C ILE A 32 -5.74 12.90 -5.95
N ASP A 33 -6.53 13.96 -6.13
CA ASP A 33 -7.15 14.26 -7.43
C ASP A 33 -6.08 14.53 -8.51
N SER A 34 -5.06 15.32 -8.18
CA SER A 34 -3.93 15.58 -9.08
C SER A 34 -3.16 14.31 -9.44
N ALA A 35 -2.96 13.41 -8.47
CA ALA A 35 -2.35 12.11 -8.70
C ALA A 35 -3.20 11.23 -9.63
N ALA A 36 -4.53 11.19 -9.44
CA ALA A 36 -5.43 10.44 -10.32
C ALA A 36 -5.42 10.95 -11.77
N GLN A 37 -5.33 12.27 -11.97
CA GLN A 37 -5.18 12.85 -13.31
C GLN A 37 -3.88 12.40 -13.98
N ARG A 38 -2.76 12.35 -13.24
CA ARG A 38 -1.49 11.80 -13.75
C ARG A 38 -1.61 10.33 -14.12
N VAL A 39 -2.28 9.53 -13.30
CA VAL A 39 -2.53 8.11 -13.59
C VAL A 39 -3.36 7.95 -14.86
N ALA A 40 -4.40 8.76 -15.04
CA ALA A 40 -5.24 8.73 -16.24
C ALA A 40 -4.49 9.12 -17.53
N GLN A 41 -3.51 10.02 -17.42
CA GLN A 41 -2.70 10.50 -18.56
C GLN A 41 -1.52 9.57 -18.89
N ALA A 42 -1.10 8.73 -17.95
CA ALA A 42 0.02 7.82 -18.16
C ALA A 42 -0.38 6.67 -19.11
N ALA A 43 0.10 6.75 -20.35
CA ALA A 43 -0.12 5.73 -21.37
C ALA A 43 1.23 5.19 -21.91
N PRO A 44 1.36 3.87 -22.19
CA PRO A 44 0.43 2.77 -21.86
C PRO A 44 0.71 2.10 -20.48
N LYS A 45 -0.31 1.45 -19.91
CA LYS A 45 -0.23 0.49 -18.78
C LYS A 45 0.51 0.99 -17.52
N PRO A 46 -0.04 1.99 -16.80
CA PRO A 46 0.59 2.46 -15.57
C PRO A 46 0.48 1.43 -14.44
N VAL A 47 1.56 1.30 -13.68
CA VAL A 47 1.62 0.61 -12.38
C VAL A 47 1.82 1.66 -11.32
N VAL A 48 0.90 1.78 -10.37
CA VAL A 48 0.95 2.81 -9.33
C VAL A 48 1.61 2.24 -8.08
N MET A 49 2.66 2.89 -7.60
CA MET A 49 3.36 2.56 -6.36
C MET A 49 3.09 3.66 -5.34
N VAL A 50 2.61 3.33 -4.14
CA VAL A 50 2.22 4.33 -3.13
C VAL A 50 3.04 4.22 -1.85
N ALA A 51 3.55 5.35 -1.39
CA ALA A 51 4.03 5.49 -0.02
C ALA A 51 2.85 5.51 0.99
N ALA A 52 3.15 5.61 2.28
CA ALA A 52 2.11 5.86 3.28
C ALA A 52 1.56 7.29 3.17
N MET A 53 0.28 7.49 3.51
CA MET A 53 -0.40 8.79 3.41
C MET A 53 -0.10 9.69 4.62
N GLY A 54 0.14 10.99 4.39
CA GLY A 54 0.28 11.98 5.46
C GLY A 54 1.38 11.65 6.47
N GLN A 55 1.08 11.78 7.77
CA GLN A 55 2.02 11.48 8.87
C GLN A 55 2.01 10.01 9.33
N THR A 56 1.30 9.13 8.61
CA THR A 56 1.07 7.73 9.00
C THR A 56 2.36 7.00 9.37
N TYR A 57 3.42 7.17 8.59
CA TYR A 57 4.72 6.55 8.87
C TYR A 57 5.26 6.94 10.26
N LYS A 58 5.27 8.24 10.56
CA LYS A 58 5.77 8.76 11.84
C LYS A 58 4.94 8.21 13.00
N THR A 59 3.62 8.23 12.87
CA THR A 59 2.70 7.73 13.91
C THR A 59 2.82 6.22 14.12
N LEU A 60 3.06 5.45 13.05
CA LEU A 60 3.30 4.01 13.15
C LEU A 60 4.62 3.70 13.87
N LEU A 61 5.70 4.42 13.58
CA LEU A 61 6.96 4.26 14.30
C LEU A 61 6.78 4.53 15.79
N GLU A 62 6.12 5.63 16.14
CA GLU A 62 5.83 5.98 17.53
C GLU A 62 4.96 4.91 18.20
N ALA A 63 3.94 4.39 17.51
CA ALA A 63 3.12 3.30 18.06
C ALA A 63 3.95 2.02 18.31
N GLY A 64 4.88 1.69 17.41
CA GLY A 64 5.80 0.56 17.59
C GLY A 64 6.72 0.72 18.79
N GLU A 65 7.34 1.90 18.94
CA GLU A 65 8.18 2.26 20.09
C GLU A 65 7.40 2.18 21.40
N LYS A 66 6.22 2.82 21.46
CA LYS A 66 5.34 2.79 22.65
C LYS A 66 4.89 1.39 23.02
N SER A 67 4.62 0.56 22.02
CA SER A 67 4.24 -0.81 22.27
C SER A 67 5.38 -1.59 22.95
N ALA A 68 6.59 -1.50 22.40
CA ALA A 68 7.77 -2.15 22.98
C ALA A 68 8.16 -1.59 24.37
N ASP A 69 7.91 -0.30 24.62
CA ASP A 69 8.08 0.36 25.93
C ASP A 69 6.95 0.07 26.93
N GLN A 70 6.10 -0.93 26.66
CA GLN A 70 4.96 -1.34 27.48
C GLN A 70 3.84 -0.30 27.65
N ASP A 71 3.74 0.68 26.76
CA ASP A 71 2.63 1.63 26.68
C ASP A 71 1.64 1.26 25.56
N LEU A 72 0.96 0.13 25.74
CA LEU A 72 -0.03 -0.36 24.77
C LEU A 72 -1.24 0.58 24.64
N VAL A 73 -1.55 1.36 25.67
CA VAL A 73 -2.66 2.33 25.66
C VAL A 73 -2.37 3.42 24.63
N LEU A 74 -1.19 4.04 24.69
CA LEU A 74 -0.81 5.07 23.72
C LEU A 74 -0.61 4.46 22.32
N ALA A 75 0.04 3.29 22.20
CA ALA A 75 0.20 2.62 20.92
C ALA A 75 -1.15 2.34 20.23
N SER A 76 -2.15 1.88 20.98
CA SER A 76 -3.50 1.63 20.47
C SER A 76 -4.21 2.94 20.06
N ALA A 77 -4.05 4.01 20.84
CA ALA A 77 -4.63 5.31 20.51
C ALA A 77 -4.02 5.89 19.21
N LEU A 78 -2.71 5.74 19.01
CA LEU A 78 -2.01 6.14 17.79
C LEU A 78 -2.51 5.34 16.57
N ALA A 79 -2.62 4.01 16.69
CA ALA A 79 -3.17 3.15 15.64
C ALA A 79 -4.61 3.53 15.27
N GLU A 80 -5.44 3.81 16.28
CA GLU A 80 -6.81 4.26 16.09
C GLU A 80 -6.89 5.65 15.41
N GLY A 81 -5.99 6.56 15.74
CA GLY A 81 -5.85 7.85 15.06
C GLY A 81 -5.53 7.69 13.57
N ILE A 82 -4.60 6.77 13.24
CA ILE A 82 -4.28 6.44 11.84
C ILE A 82 -5.51 5.86 11.13
N ARG A 83 -6.22 4.92 11.77
CA ARG A 83 -7.46 4.34 11.22
C ARG A 83 -8.49 5.43 10.92
N THR A 84 -8.72 6.32 11.89
CA THR A 84 -9.68 7.42 11.77
C THR A 84 -9.32 8.34 10.60
N TYR A 85 -8.05 8.73 10.47
CA TYR A 85 -7.57 9.54 9.34
C TYR A 85 -7.89 8.90 7.97
N HIS A 86 -7.54 7.62 7.78
CA HIS A 86 -7.79 6.94 6.50
C HIS A 86 -9.29 6.78 6.21
N VAL A 87 -10.09 6.42 7.21
CA VAL A 87 -11.54 6.23 7.04
C VAL A 87 -12.23 7.56 6.72
N GLN A 88 -11.87 8.65 7.40
CA GLN A 88 -12.43 9.97 7.14
C GLN A 88 -12.06 10.48 5.74
N LEU A 89 -10.79 10.36 5.35
CA LEU A 89 -10.33 10.74 4.02
C LEU A 89 -11.04 9.92 2.94
N ALA A 90 -11.12 8.59 3.12
CA ALA A 90 -11.86 7.70 2.23
C ALA A 90 -13.33 8.11 2.11
N GLN A 91 -13.99 8.44 3.22
CA GLN A 91 -15.39 8.86 3.24
C GLN A 91 -15.63 10.15 2.45
N GLN A 92 -14.66 11.07 2.48
CA GLN A 92 -14.73 12.35 1.78
C GLN A 92 -14.60 12.19 0.26
N ILE A 93 -13.70 11.31 -0.20
CA ILE A 93 -13.27 11.29 -1.61
C ILE A 93 -13.86 10.13 -2.44
N ILE A 94 -14.48 9.14 -1.79
CA ILE A 94 -14.95 7.90 -2.44
C ILE A 94 -16.48 7.85 -2.46
N THR A 95 -17.06 7.35 -3.55
CA THR A 95 -18.52 7.15 -3.62
C THR A 95 -19.05 6.21 -2.54
N PRO A 96 -20.30 6.38 -2.05
CA PRO A 96 -20.85 5.53 -1.00
C PRO A 96 -20.82 4.02 -1.29
N ALA A 97 -21.00 3.64 -2.57
CA ALA A 97 -20.99 2.23 -2.99
C ALA A 97 -19.60 1.60 -2.81
N ILE A 98 -18.54 2.31 -3.20
CA ILE A 98 -17.16 1.84 -3.06
C ILE A 98 -16.69 1.96 -1.60
N PHE A 99 -17.06 3.03 -0.91
CA PHE A 99 -16.64 3.30 0.46
C PHE A 99 -16.98 2.18 1.43
N ARG A 100 -18.14 1.51 1.29
CA ARG A 100 -18.50 0.38 2.16
C ARG A 100 -17.49 -0.75 2.10
N GLU A 101 -17.05 -1.12 0.89
CA GLU A 101 -16.03 -2.14 0.67
C GLU A 101 -14.67 -1.67 1.21
N THR A 102 -14.25 -0.45 0.85
CA THR A 102 -12.99 0.16 1.30
C THR A 102 -12.88 0.19 2.82
N ARG A 103 -13.95 0.61 3.51
CA ARG A 103 -14.00 0.67 4.97
C ARG A 103 -13.79 -0.71 5.60
N ASN A 104 -14.40 -1.75 5.06
CA ASN A 104 -14.25 -3.11 5.59
C ASN A 104 -12.80 -3.61 5.43
N ILE A 105 -12.16 -3.33 4.29
CA ILE A 105 -10.75 -3.69 4.06
C ILE A 105 -9.84 -2.93 5.04
N LEU A 106 -10.07 -1.62 5.22
CA LEU A 106 -9.31 -0.81 6.18
C LEU A 106 -9.50 -1.32 7.61
N SER A 107 -10.74 -1.64 8.03
CA SER A 107 -11.01 -2.21 9.35
C SER A 107 -10.19 -3.47 9.62
N GLY A 108 -10.20 -4.44 8.70
CA GLY A 108 -9.40 -5.66 8.86
C GLY A 108 -7.89 -5.39 8.90
N LEU A 109 -7.40 -4.43 8.10
CA LEU A 109 -6.00 -4.04 8.12
C LEU A 109 -5.58 -3.42 9.46
N PHE A 110 -6.43 -2.57 10.05
CA PHE A 110 -6.14 -1.93 11.33
C PHE A 110 -6.35 -2.87 12.53
N GLU A 111 -7.20 -3.88 12.42
CA GLU A 111 -7.26 -5.01 13.36
C GLU A 111 -5.94 -5.81 13.31
N GLU A 112 -5.46 -6.16 12.12
CA GLU A 112 -4.16 -6.82 11.94
C GLU A 112 -3.00 -5.96 12.53
N LEU A 113 -3.04 -4.64 12.39
CA LEU A 113 -2.06 -3.73 12.98
C LEU A 113 -2.11 -3.76 14.52
N ALA A 114 -3.30 -3.75 15.11
CA ALA A 114 -3.47 -3.79 16.56
C ALA A 114 -2.91 -5.09 17.16
N ASP A 115 -3.17 -6.23 16.51
CA ASP A 115 -2.59 -7.52 16.89
C ASP A 115 -1.06 -7.50 16.78
N PHE A 116 -0.52 -6.90 15.73
CA PHE A 116 0.92 -6.75 15.56
C PHE A 116 1.56 -5.91 16.66
N LEU A 117 0.98 -4.75 16.99
CA LEU A 117 1.45 -3.91 18.09
C LEU A 117 1.41 -4.67 19.42
N LYS A 118 0.33 -5.42 19.71
CA LYS A 118 0.25 -6.28 20.90
C LYS A 118 1.39 -7.31 20.94
N GLY A 119 1.79 -7.85 19.80
CA GLY A 119 2.98 -8.70 19.69
C GLY A 119 4.26 -8.01 20.16
N LEU A 120 4.49 -6.76 19.71
CA LEU A 120 5.65 -5.97 20.15
C LEU A 120 5.62 -5.68 21.65
N TYR A 121 4.44 -5.42 22.21
CA TYR A 121 4.23 -5.22 23.65
C TYR A 121 4.61 -6.45 24.47
N LEU A 122 4.24 -7.64 24.01
CA LEU A 122 4.55 -8.89 24.71
C LEU A 122 6.03 -9.27 24.62
N LEU A 123 6.70 -8.86 23.54
CA LEU A 123 8.12 -9.15 23.31
C LEU A 123 9.06 -8.08 23.88
N GLU A 124 8.53 -6.89 24.22
CA GLU A 124 9.31 -5.72 24.65
C GLU A 124 10.43 -5.36 23.66
N GLU A 125 10.19 -5.60 22.36
CA GLU A 125 11.18 -5.44 21.30
C GLU A 125 10.59 -4.73 20.08
N PHE A 126 11.27 -3.68 19.63
CA PHE A 126 11.00 -3.03 18.34
C PHE A 126 12.20 -3.13 17.39
N SER A 127 12.30 -4.28 16.73
CA SER A 127 13.40 -4.57 15.81
C SER A 127 13.30 -3.83 14.47
N ALA A 128 14.40 -3.81 13.69
CA ALA A 128 14.38 -3.30 12.32
C ALA A 128 13.37 -4.02 11.41
N GLN A 129 13.14 -5.31 11.67
CA GLN A 129 12.12 -6.08 10.96
C GLN A 129 10.71 -5.62 11.35
N ALA A 130 10.45 -5.40 12.64
CA ALA A 130 9.17 -4.89 13.11
C ALA A 130 8.88 -3.50 12.54
N ARG A 131 9.89 -2.62 12.49
CA ARG A 131 9.81 -1.33 11.82
C ARG A 131 9.33 -1.48 10.39
N ARG A 132 10.03 -2.28 9.57
CA ARG A 132 9.68 -2.52 8.15
C ARG A 132 8.24 -3.01 7.97
N ILE A 133 7.76 -3.86 8.88
CA ILE A 133 6.37 -4.36 8.88
C ILE A 133 5.38 -3.21 9.08
N LEU A 134 5.64 -2.32 10.05
CA LEU A 134 4.80 -1.15 10.28
C LEU A 134 4.77 -0.23 9.06
N GLU A 135 5.90 0.04 8.41
CA GLU A 135 5.93 0.85 7.18
C GLU A 135 4.96 0.32 6.12
N ARG A 136 4.92 -1.03 5.96
CA ARG A 136 4.03 -1.70 5.00
C ARG A 136 2.55 -1.55 5.36
N TYR A 137 2.16 -1.48 6.64
CA TYR A 137 0.76 -1.21 7.00
C TYR A 137 0.30 0.15 6.48
N GLY A 138 1.15 1.18 6.57
CA GLY A 138 0.84 2.51 6.06
C GLY A 138 0.66 2.52 4.54
N GLU A 139 1.54 1.86 3.80
CA GLU A 139 1.45 1.77 2.33
C GLU A 139 0.29 0.88 1.87
N ARG A 140 -0.03 -0.21 2.60
CA ARG A 140 -1.20 -1.06 2.32
C ARG A 140 -2.50 -0.26 2.47
N ALA A 141 -2.61 0.54 3.54
CA ALA A 141 -3.77 1.42 3.74
C ALA A 141 -3.87 2.46 2.61
N ALA A 142 -2.74 3.06 2.21
CA ALA A 142 -2.68 3.97 1.08
C ALA A 142 -3.14 3.33 -0.23
N ALA A 143 -2.68 2.11 -0.53
CA ALA A 143 -3.02 1.42 -1.77
C ALA A 143 -4.51 1.12 -1.87
N VAL A 144 -5.14 0.77 -0.75
CA VAL A 144 -6.59 0.55 -0.65
C VAL A 144 -7.36 1.85 -0.93
N VAL A 145 -6.96 2.96 -0.31
CA VAL A 145 -7.63 4.26 -0.50
C VAL A 145 -7.46 4.78 -1.93
N ILE A 146 -6.24 4.76 -2.47
CA ILE A 146 -5.94 5.26 -3.81
C ILE A 146 -6.63 4.43 -4.88
N SER A 147 -6.60 3.09 -4.79
CA SER A 147 -7.31 2.25 -5.77
C SER A 147 -8.82 2.51 -5.77
N ALA A 148 -9.41 2.70 -4.58
CA ALA A 148 -10.83 3.01 -4.46
C ALA A 148 -11.19 4.41 -4.97
N PHE A 149 -10.30 5.40 -4.82
CA PHE A 149 -10.47 6.71 -5.40
C PHE A 149 -10.36 6.69 -6.94
N LEU A 150 -9.40 5.96 -7.50
CA LEU A 150 -9.28 5.77 -8.95
C LEU A 150 -10.58 5.17 -9.52
N ARG A 151 -11.15 4.17 -8.86
CA ARG A 151 -12.46 3.59 -9.22
C ARG A 151 -13.61 4.61 -9.16
N THR A 152 -13.56 5.58 -8.24
CA THR A 152 -14.52 6.69 -8.17
C THR A 152 -14.40 7.65 -9.36
N LYS A 153 -13.22 7.71 -10.00
CA LYS A 153 -12.95 8.48 -11.22
C LYS A 153 -13.11 7.66 -12.50
N ASP A 154 -13.83 6.54 -12.45
CA ASP A 154 -14.01 5.59 -13.56
C ASP A 154 -12.71 4.98 -14.11
N ILE A 155 -11.61 5.07 -13.34
CA ILE A 155 -10.34 4.40 -13.66
C ILE A 155 -10.40 3.01 -13.01
N ARG A 156 -10.51 1.96 -13.84
CA ARG A 156 -10.50 0.58 -13.35
C ARG A 156 -9.18 0.33 -12.62
N SER A 157 -9.26 0.03 -11.32
CA SER A 157 -8.09 -0.17 -10.48
C SER A 157 -8.31 -1.30 -9.47
N ALA A 158 -7.22 -1.95 -9.08
CA ALA A 158 -7.19 -2.93 -8.01
C ALA A 158 -5.99 -2.67 -7.09
N SER A 159 -6.21 -2.72 -5.78
CA SER A 159 -5.14 -2.67 -4.79
C SER A 159 -4.53 -4.06 -4.63
N LEU A 160 -3.21 -4.15 -4.79
CA LEU A 160 -2.42 -5.33 -4.46
C LEU A 160 -1.73 -5.15 -3.10
N ALA A 161 -2.50 -4.73 -2.09
CA ALA A 161 -2.07 -4.64 -0.71
C ALA A 161 -1.99 -6.04 -0.08
N THR A 162 -1.04 -6.85 -0.51
CA THR A 162 -0.90 -8.26 -0.10
C THR A 162 -0.82 -8.38 1.42
N LYS A 163 -1.44 -9.44 1.97
CA LYS A 163 -1.36 -9.78 3.42
C LYS A 163 0.03 -10.28 3.83
N GLU A 164 0.87 -10.63 2.86
CA GLU A 164 2.21 -11.14 3.11
C GLU A 164 3.13 -10.01 3.56
N VAL A 165 3.07 -9.74 4.86
CA VAL A 165 3.83 -8.73 5.57
C VAL A 165 5.35 -8.98 5.53
N PHE A 166 5.78 -10.21 5.23
CA PHE A 166 7.18 -10.64 5.33
C PHE A 166 7.92 -10.78 3.99
N GLN A 167 7.22 -11.06 2.89
CA GLN A 167 7.84 -11.33 1.58
C GLN A 167 6.97 -10.76 0.45
N GLU A 168 7.59 -10.52 -0.70
CA GLU A 168 6.86 -10.38 -1.96
C GLU A 168 6.32 -11.76 -2.35
N PRO A 169 5.02 -11.88 -2.69
CA PRO A 169 4.52 -13.12 -3.26
C PRO A 169 5.24 -13.42 -4.56
N ASP A 170 5.62 -14.69 -4.76
CA ASP A 170 6.30 -15.14 -5.99
C ASP A 170 5.48 -14.82 -7.26
N ASP A 171 4.15 -14.77 -7.14
CA ASP A 171 3.23 -14.52 -8.25
C ASP A 171 2.77 -13.04 -8.38
N LEU A 172 3.32 -12.10 -7.59
CA LEU A 172 2.86 -10.70 -7.59
C LEU A 172 2.88 -10.07 -8.99
N TRP A 173 3.98 -10.24 -9.72
CA TRP A 173 4.15 -9.62 -11.03
C TRP A 173 3.33 -10.28 -12.13
N LYS A 174 3.02 -11.56 -11.95
CA LYS A 174 2.05 -12.25 -12.80
C LYS A 174 0.66 -11.65 -12.59
N GLU A 175 0.25 -11.41 -11.34
CA GLU A 175 -1.02 -10.74 -11.05
C GLU A 175 -1.07 -9.31 -11.60
N VAL A 176 0.01 -8.52 -11.45
CA VAL A 176 0.16 -7.19 -12.07
C VAL A 176 -0.06 -7.27 -13.58
N GLN A 177 0.58 -8.22 -14.27
CA GLN A 177 0.43 -8.39 -15.71
C GLN A 177 -1.01 -8.78 -16.10
N GLU A 178 -1.65 -9.67 -15.36
CA GLU A 178 -3.04 -10.07 -15.61
C GLU A 178 -4.01 -8.89 -15.45
N LEU A 179 -3.81 -8.03 -14.44
CA LEU A 179 -4.60 -6.82 -14.26
C LEU A 179 -4.41 -5.85 -15.42
N LEU A 180 -3.16 -5.60 -15.83
CA LEU A 180 -2.86 -4.70 -16.94
C LEU A 180 -3.43 -5.21 -18.28
N GLN A 181 -3.40 -6.52 -18.53
CA GLN A 181 -4.04 -7.13 -19.71
C GLN A 181 -5.56 -6.93 -19.70
N LYS A 182 -6.18 -6.95 -18.52
CA LYS A 182 -7.60 -6.63 -18.33
C LYS A 182 -7.87 -5.12 -18.37
N GLY A 183 -6.84 -4.27 -18.49
CA GLY A 183 -6.92 -2.81 -18.45
C GLY A 183 -7.31 -2.27 -17.08
N ILE A 184 -6.87 -2.94 -16.01
CA ILE A 184 -7.03 -2.56 -14.61
C ILE A 184 -5.67 -2.03 -14.13
N VAL A 185 -5.64 -0.84 -13.55
CA VAL A 185 -4.45 -0.21 -12.98
C VAL A 185 -4.14 -0.82 -11.60
N PRO A 186 -3.03 -1.58 -11.46
CA PRO A 186 -2.63 -2.10 -10.17
C PRO A 186 -2.04 -0.98 -9.30
N VAL A 187 -2.41 -0.97 -8.02
CA VAL A 187 -1.88 -0.06 -7.00
C VAL A 187 -1.18 -0.88 -5.92
N LEU A 188 0.12 -0.68 -5.77
CA LEU A 188 0.98 -1.46 -4.90
C LEU A 188 1.67 -0.60 -3.83
N PRO A 189 1.98 -1.16 -2.65
CA PRO A 189 2.91 -0.55 -1.71
C PRO A 189 4.30 -0.26 -2.32
N LEU A 190 4.84 0.94 -2.11
CA LEU A 190 6.13 1.38 -2.67
C LEU A 190 7.31 0.52 -2.18
N SER A 191 7.24 -0.01 -0.96
CA SER A 191 8.25 -0.92 -0.41
C SER A 191 8.45 -2.20 -1.23
N LEU A 192 7.48 -2.62 -2.06
CA LEU A 192 7.61 -3.75 -2.98
C LEU A 192 8.50 -3.41 -4.19
N HIS A 193 8.61 -2.14 -4.59
CA HIS A 193 9.49 -1.79 -5.72
C HIS A 193 10.98 -1.97 -5.38
N ARG A 194 11.36 -1.65 -4.14
CA ARG A 194 12.76 -1.63 -3.71
C ARG A 194 13.37 -3.02 -3.60
N SER A 195 12.55 -4.05 -3.34
CA SER A 195 13.02 -5.44 -3.28
C SER A 195 13.28 -6.00 -4.69
N GLU A 196 12.53 -5.58 -5.71
CA GLU A 196 12.82 -5.88 -7.11
C GLU A 196 14.10 -5.23 -7.64
N ALA A 197 14.27 -3.91 -7.44
CA ALA A 197 15.48 -3.21 -7.91
C ALA A 197 16.76 -3.80 -7.28
N SER A 198 16.66 -4.24 -6.02
CA SER A 198 17.76 -4.93 -5.34
C SER A 198 17.96 -6.39 -5.78
N ARG A 199 16.92 -7.08 -6.30
CA ARG A 199 17.06 -8.36 -7.02
C ARG A 199 17.72 -8.17 -8.40
N GLN A 200 17.43 -7.09 -9.11
CA GLN A 200 18.06 -6.78 -10.40
C GLN A 200 19.54 -6.37 -10.28
N ALA A 201 19.92 -5.69 -9.19
CA ALA A 201 21.30 -5.33 -8.91
C ALA A 201 22.19 -6.50 -8.42
N LYS A 202 21.59 -7.63 -8.05
CA LYS A 202 22.29 -8.86 -7.60
C LYS A 202 22.38 -9.95 -8.69
N LYS A 203 21.92 -9.69 -9.91
CA LYS A 203 22.06 -10.56 -11.09
C LYS A 203 22.96 -9.90 -12.13
#